data_AF-A0A959KI93-F1
#
_entry.id   AF-A0A959KI93-F1
#
_cell.length_a   1.000
_cell.length_b   1.000
_cell.length_c   1.000
_cell.angle_alpha   90.00
_cell.angle_beta   90.00
_cell.angle_gamma   90.00
#
_symmetry.space_group_name_H-M   'P 1'
#
loop_
_entity.id
_entity.type
_entity.pdbx_description
1 polymer ?
#
loop_
_entity_poly.entity_id
_entity_poly.type
_entity_poly.pdbx_seq_one_letter_code
_entity_poly.pdbx_strand_id
1 'polypeptide(L)'
;SGTDVAAETADIILVESDPRDVVALVRFGRSTFRKMVQNLIWATAYNVVALPLAAGVLYQQGILISPAVGAALMSLSTVIVAINAQSLKWQLRKN
;
A
#
# COMPACT_ATOMS: atom_id res chain seq x y z
N SER A 1 19.13 -30.51 15.01
CA SER A 1 17.96 -31.26 14.51
C SER A 1 16.63 -30.57 14.78
N GLY A 2 16.22 -30.28 16.02
CA GLY A 2 14.93 -29.59 16.26
C GLY A 2 14.95 -28.08 15.98
N THR A 3 16.07 -27.41 16.29
CA THR A 3 16.27 -25.97 16.10
C THR A 3 16.37 -25.56 14.64
N ASP A 4 17.05 -26.35 13.80
CA ASP A 4 17.19 -26.05 12.37
C ASP A 4 15.85 -26.19 11.62
N VAL A 5 15.06 -27.21 11.99
CA VAL A 5 13.71 -27.41 11.45
C VAL A 5 12.76 -26.30 11.90
N ALA A 6 12.90 -25.82 13.15
CA ALA A 6 12.14 -24.67 13.63
C ALA A 6 12.51 -23.37 12.91
N ALA A 7 13.80 -23.18 12.57
CA ALA A 7 14.24 -22.04 11.77
C ALA A 7 13.76 -22.14 10.31
N GLU A 8 13.79 -23.32 9.71
CA GLU A 8 13.41 -23.52 8.29
C GLU A 8 11.90 -23.41 8.04
N THR A 9 11.09 -23.65 9.06
CA THR A 9 9.61 -23.59 8.98
C THR A 9 9.02 -22.28 9.51
N ALA A 10 9.83 -21.43 10.13
CA ALA A 10 9.35 -20.16 10.69
C ALA A 10 9.17 -19.11 9.59
N ASP A 11 8.00 -18.47 9.57
CA ASP A 11 7.73 -17.32 8.69
C ASP A 11 8.61 -16.10 9.02
N ILE A 12 9.08 -16.01 10.28
CA ILE A 12 9.85 -14.89 10.80
C ILE A 12 10.90 -15.43 11.78
N ILE A 13 12.18 -15.12 11.52
CA ILE A 13 13.32 -15.52 12.35
C ILE A 13 13.98 -14.27 12.95
N LEU A 14 14.19 -14.27 14.27
CA LEU A 14 14.94 -13.22 14.97
C LEU A 14 16.45 -13.52 14.90
N VAL A 15 17.18 -12.73 14.11
CA VAL A 15 18.61 -12.95 13.87
C VAL A 15 19.45 -12.71 15.14
N GLU A 16 19.11 -11.69 15.92
CA GLU A 16 19.84 -11.32 17.16
C GLU A 16 19.28 -12.00 18.41
N SER A 17 18.24 -12.84 18.27
CA SER A 17 17.54 -13.52 19.38
C SER A 17 17.02 -12.60 20.50
N ASP A 18 16.84 -11.30 20.21
CA ASP A 18 16.29 -10.34 21.17
C ASP A 18 14.74 -10.38 21.13
N PRO A 19 14.05 -10.77 22.22
CA PRO A 19 12.59 -10.80 22.26
C PRO A 19 11.94 -9.42 22.08
N ARG A 20 12.68 -8.32 22.26
CA ARG A 20 12.19 -6.95 22.00
C ARG A 20 11.93 -6.71 20.50
N ASP A 21 12.62 -7.43 19.62
CA ASP A 21 12.43 -7.33 18.16
C ASP A 21 11.04 -7.78 17.73
N VAL A 22 10.40 -8.68 18.49
CA VAL A 22 9.00 -9.08 18.26
C VAL A 22 8.07 -7.87 18.39
N VAL A 23 8.29 -7.03 19.41
CA VAL A 23 7.47 -5.83 19.63
C VAL A 23 7.70 -4.82 18.51
N ALA A 24 8.95 -4.64 18.08
CA ALA A 24 9.28 -3.77 16.95
C ALA A 24 8.64 -4.27 15.64
N LEU A 25 8.67 -5.59 15.40
CA LEU A 25 8.07 -6.24 14.23
C LEU A 25 6.54 -6.11 14.22
N VAL A 26 5.86 -6.30 15.34
CA VAL A 26 4.40 -6.07 15.45
C VAL A 26 4.06 -4.59 15.20
N ARG A 27 4.86 -3.66 15.73
CA ARG A 27 4.68 -2.21 15.51
C ARG A 27 4.89 -1.85 14.03
N PHE A 28 5.88 -2.46 13.39
CA PHE A 28 6.15 -2.33 11.97
C PHE A 28 4.97 -2.85 11.14
N GLY A 29 4.52 -4.09 11.40
CA GLY A 29 3.37 -4.71 10.73
C GLY A 29 2.10 -3.85 10.80
N ARG A 30 1.76 -3.32 11.98
CA ARG A 30 0.62 -2.38 12.15
C ARG A 30 0.77 -1.11 11.33
N SER A 31 1.99 -0.59 11.21
CA SER A 31 2.27 0.64 10.45
C SER A 31 2.17 0.38 8.94
N THR A 32 2.70 -0.74 8.47
CA THR A 32 2.55 -1.22 7.08
C THR A 32 1.09 -1.46 6.73
N PHE A 33 0.32 -2.12 7.59
CA PHE A 33 -1.10 -2.37 7.37
C PHE A 33 -1.89 -1.07 7.21
N ARG A 34 -1.62 -0.06 8.04
CA ARG A 34 -2.26 1.26 7.91
C ARG A 34 -1.99 1.91 6.56
N LYS A 35 -0.76 1.82 6.05
CA LYS A 35 -0.38 2.35 4.74
C LYS A 35 -1.07 1.55 3.62
N MET A 36 -1.15 0.23 3.75
CA MET A 36 -1.87 -0.62 2.81
C MET A 36 -3.35 -0.23 2.72
N VAL A 37 -4.03 -0.02 3.85
CA VAL A 37 -5.42 0.45 3.88
C VAL A 37 -5.57 1.82 3.23
N GLN A 38 -4.67 2.76 3.48
CA GLN A 38 -4.69 4.08 2.80
C GLN A 38 -4.56 3.93 1.29
N ASN A 39 -3.63 3.10 0.81
CA ASN A 39 -3.43 2.85 -0.61
C ASN A 39 -4.67 2.22 -1.26
N LEU A 40 -5.31 1.27 -0.56
CA LEU A 40 -6.55 0.65 -1.02
C LEU A 40 -7.68 1.68 -1.14
N ILE A 41 -7.86 2.55 -0.13
CA ILE A 41 -8.86 3.62 -0.16
C ILE A 41 -8.64 4.54 -1.36
N TRP A 42 -7.40 4.98 -1.60
CA TRP A 42 -7.07 5.80 -2.77
C TRP A 42 -7.42 5.09 -4.07
N ALA A 43 -6.97 3.84 -4.25
CA ALA A 43 -7.24 3.05 -5.44
C ALA A 43 -8.74 2.85 -5.69
N THR A 44 -9.52 2.54 -4.65
CA THR A 44 -10.96 2.37 -4.76
C THR A 44 -11.65 3.69 -5.08
N ALA A 45 -11.26 4.80 -4.43
CA ALA A 45 -11.83 6.12 -4.69
C ALA A 45 -11.63 6.53 -6.16
N TYR A 46 -10.43 6.30 -6.73
CA TYR A 46 -10.20 6.55 -8.15
C TYR A 46 -11.11 5.71 -9.04
N ASN A 47 -11.27 4.42 -8.77
CA ASN A 47 -12.16 3.56 -9.55
C ASN A 47 -13.64 3.96 -9.42
N VAL A 48 -14.08 4.35 -8.23
CA VAL A 48 -15.45 4.83 -7.98
C VAL A 48 -15.75 6.10 -8.78
N VAL A 49 -14.75 6.94 -9.05
CA VAL A 49 -14.92 8.12 -9.90
C VAL A 49 -14.76 7.76 -11.38
N ALA A 50 -13.71 7.01 -11.73
CA ALA A 50 -13.38 6.67 -13.11
C ALA A 50 -14.43 5.79 -13.79
N LEU A 51 -15.01 4.81 -13.08
CA LEU A 51 -16.00 3.89 -13.65
C LEU A 51 -17.31 4.58 -14.06
N PRO A 52 -17.97 5.41 -13.22
CA PRO A 52 -19.14 6.19 -13.65
C PRO A 52 -18.82 7.20 -14.76
N LEU A 53 -17.66 7.84 -14.70
CA LEU A 53 -17.19 8.73 -15.76
C LEU A 53 -17.02 7.98 -17.10
N ALA A 54 -16.42 6.79 -17.09
CA ALA A 54 -16.28 5.93 -18.26
C ALA A 54 -17.61 5.29 -18.72
N ALA A 55 -18.52 5.00 -17.80
CA ALA A 55 -19.86 4.47 -18.08
C ALA A 55 -20.80 5.51 -18.71
N GLY A 56 -20.35 6.75 -18.91
CA GLY A 56 -21.11 7.76 -19.64
C GLY A 56 -22.07 8.58 -18.77
N VAL A 57 -21.85 8.67 -17.45
CA VAL A 57 -22.62 9.60 -16.59
C VAL A 57 -22.48 11.06 -17.08
N LEU A 58 -21.35 11.39 -17.71
CA LEU A 58 -21.06 12.70 -18.32
C LEU A 58 -21.31 12.75 -19.84
N TYR A 59 -21.91 11.72 -20.43
CA TYR A 59 -22.17 11.67 -21.87
C TYR A 59 -23.13 12.79 -22.32
N GLN A 60 -24.03 13.22 -21.43
CA GLN A 60 -24.95 14.35 -21.64
C GLN A 60 -24.26 15.73 -21.62
N GLN A 61 -23.02 15.84 -21.12
CA GLN A 61 -22.25 17.10 -21.04
C GLN A 61 -21.11 17.18 -22.08
N GLY A 62 -20.99 16.20 -22.99
CA GLY A 62 -20.00 16.21 -24.08
C GLY A 62 -18.56 15.92 -23.67
N ILE A 63 -18.30 15.61 -22.40
CA ILE A 63 -16.96 15.30 -21.88
C ILE A 63 -16.73 13.79 -21.97
N LEU A 64 -16.17 13.34 -23.10
CA LEU A 64 -15.57 12.02 -23.20
C LEU A 64 -14.22 12.07 -22.47
N ILE A 65 -14.12 11.44 -21.30
CA ILE A 65 -12.83 11.21 -20.64
C ILE A 65 -12.05 10.28 -21.58
N SER A 66 -11.02 10.81 -22.25
CA SER A 66 -10.19 9.97 -23.10
C SER A 66 -9.45 8.96 -22.21
N PRO A 67 -9.20 7.73 -22.70
CA PRO A 67 -8.39 6.74 -22.00
C PRO A 67 -7.04 7.29 -21.49
N ALA A 68 -6.50 8.33 -22.12
CA ALA A 68 -5.28 9.00 -21.70
C ALA A 68 -5.41 9.73 -20.34
N VAL A 69 -6.56 10.33 -20.03
CA VAL A 69 -6.80 10.99 -18.74
C VAL A 69 -6.95 9.96 -17.62
N GLY A 70 -7.61 8.83 -17.90
CA GLY A 70 -7.69 7.70 -16.98
C GLY A 70 -6.30 7.12 -16.68
N ALA A 71 -5.48 6.93 -17.72
CA ALA A 71 -4.10 6.45 -17.56
C ALA A 71 -3.21 7.45 -16.78
N ALA A 72 -3.38 8.76 -16.99
CA ALA A 72 -2.64 9.79 -16.27
C ALA A 72 -3.01 9.85 -14.79
N LEU A 73 -4.29 9.71 -14.44
CA LEU A 73 -4.72 9.64 -13.05
C LEU A 73 -4.23 8.35 -12.37
N MET A 74 -4.26 7.22 -13.09
CA MET A 74 -3.77 5.95 -12.59
C MET A 74 -2.26 6.00 -12.32
N SER A 75 -1.47 6.59 -13.21
CA SER A 75 -0.02 6.78 -13.00
C SER A 75 0.29 7.73 -11.85
N LEU A 76 -0.48 8.81 -11.68
CA LEU A 76 -0.36 9.72 -10.54
C LEU A 76 -0.63 9.00 -9.21
N SER A 77 -1.64 8.13 -9.17
CA SER A 77 -1.98 7.36 -7.97
C SER A 77 -0.83 6.44 -7.54
N THR A 78 -0.14 5.81 -8.49
CA THR A 78 1.04 4.97 -8.23
C THR A 78 2.18 5.79 -7.62
N VAL A 79 2.41 7.01 -8.12
CA VAL A 79 3.45 7.91 -7.60
C VAL A 79 3.11 8.34 -6.16
N ILE A 80 1.86 8.73 -5.90
CA ILE A 80 1.40 9.12 -4.55
C ILE A 80 1.55 7.96 -3.57
N VAL A 81 1.14 6.75 -3.98
CA VAL A 81 1.27 5.53 -3.18
C VAL A 81 2.74 5.20 -2.91
N ALA A 82 3.61 5.31 -3.92
CA ALA A 82 5.04 5.04 -3.77
C ALA A 82 5.72 6.04 -2.82
N ILE A 83 5.36 7.32 -2.88
CA ILE A 83 5.84 8.35 -1.95
C ILE A 83 5.31 8.06 -0.53
N ASN A 84 4.03 7.73 -0.39
CA ASN A 84 3.42 7.42 0.90
C ASN A 84 4.02 6.17 1.56
N ALA A 85 4.37 5.16 0.76
CA ALA A 85 5.07 3.96 1.20
C ALA A 85 6.53 4.27 1.62
N GLN A 86 7.25 5.10 0.86
CA GLN A 86 8.61 5.53 1.22
C GLN A 86 8.66 6.37 2.50
N SER A 87 7.60 7.12 2.82
CA SER A 87 7.47 7.85 4.08
C SER A 87 7.50 6.91 5.31
N LEU A 88 7.16 5.63 5.16
CA LEU A 88 7.26 4.65 6.25
C LEU A 88 8.71 4.44 6.72
N LYS A 89 9.71 4.48 5.82
CA LYS A 89 11.14 4.44 6.19
C LYS A 89 11.52 5.61 7.10
N TRP A 90 10.94 6.79 6.88
CA TRP A 90 11.21 7.97 7.69
C TRP A 90 10.55 7.90 9.07
N GLN A 91 9.36 7.30 9.17
CA GLN A 91 8.66 7.12 10.45
C GLN A 91 9.35 6.09 11.36
N LEU A 92 9.99 5.06 10.79
CA LEU A 92 10.75 4.07 11.55
C LEU A 92 12.10 4.60 12.04
N ARG A 93 12.68 5.61 11.37
CA ARG A 93 13.98 6.21 11.75
C ARG A 93 13.88 7.27 12.84
N LYS A 94 12.66 7.69 13.21
CA LYS A 94 12.40 8.76 14.18
C LYS A 94 12.00 8.24 15.57
N ASN A 95 11.93 6.92 15.74
CA ASN A 95 11.66 6.21 17.00
C ASN A 95 12.79 5.22 17.27
#